data_AF-A0A8J3T1C3-F1
#
_entry.id   AF-A0A8J3T1C3-F1
#
_cell.length_a   1.000
_cell.length_b   1.000
_cell.length_c   1.000
_cell.angle_alpha   90.00
_cell.angle_beta   90.00
_cell.angle_gamma   90.00
#
_symmetry.space_group_name_H-M   'P 1'
#
loop_
_entity.id
_entity.type
_entity.pdbx_description
1 polymer ?
#
loop_
_entity_poly.entity_id
_entity_poly.type
_entity_poly.pdbx_seq_one_letter_code
_entity_poly.pdbx_strand_id
1 'polypeptide(L)'
;MAWITDLGPSAVQVRYRLRGGAMCDRRRSVDGPPRPIDAAPVGGHREILYDLPGARDPVWFGSALTCFAITPGTPLTVDRHVQAAAFMAGRHPGTGQTLVEGCDHTRNRGFDLALAAPADVNALYARSHRAADIADRFAAAVTAGAAHLEQRITGGSRCAGLLGWITWHLTAPRSAGMPPRPCLHAHLVIAALMWGPGGHWRDITGPERAHLRLCAASADRHIAAHLRQAMAGHPRVPG
;
A
#
# COMPACT_ATOMS: atom_id res chain seq x y z
N MET A 1 2.19 10.89 -8.58
CA MET A 1 3.36 10.29 -9.24
C MET A 1 3.70 9.06 -8.41
N ALA A 2 3.49 7.87 -8.97
CA ALA A 2 3.87 6.63 -8.31
C ALA A 2 5.39 6.52 -8.28
N TRP A 3 5.95 6.26 -7.09
CA TRP A 3 7.34 5.90 -6.92
C TRP A 3 7.45 4.39 -6.71
N ILE A 4 8.39 3.76 -7.41
CA ILE A 4 8.72 2.35 -7.22
C ILE A 4 10.09 2.23 -6.57
N THR A 5 10.16 1.46 -5.49
CA THR A 5 11.41 1.11 -4.81
C THR A 5 11.63 -0.39 -4.91
N ASP A 6 12.82 -0.79 -5.36
CA ASP A 6 13.23 -2.19 -5.36
C ASP A 6 13.52 -2.60 -3.90
N LEU A 7 12.95 -3.72 -3.46
CA LEU A 7 13.17 -4.28 -2.14
C LEU A 7 14.39 -5.19 -2.20
N GLY A 8 15.52 -4.69 -1.73
CA GLY A 8 16.79 -5.38 -1.78
C GLY A 8 16.85 -6.68 -0.93
N PRO A 9 18.06 -7.20 -0.66
CA PRO A 9 18.27 -8.50 0.00
C PRO A 9 17.61 -8.65 1.37
N SER A 10 17.41 -7.53 2.05
CA SER A 10 17.18 -7.52 3.48
C SER A 10 15.73 -7.86 3.82
N ALA A 11 15.54 -8.96 4.54
CA ALA A 11 14.25 -9.32 5.14
C ALA A 11 13.74 -8.26 6.14
N VAL A 12 14.61 -7.35 6.62
CA VAL A 12 14.19 -6.20 7.44
C VAL A 12 13.26 -5.27 6.65
N GLN A 13 13.51 -5.06 5.36
CA GLN A 13 12.66 -4.21 4.52
C GLN A 13 11.25 -4.78 4.33
N VAL A 14 11.13 -6.11 4.27
CA VAL A 14 9.85 -6.82 4.22
C VAL A 14 9.12 -6.71 5.55
N ARG A 15 9.80 -7.04 6.67
CA ARG A 15 9.22 -6.92 8.02
C ARG A 15 8.76 -5.50 8.33
N TYR A 16 9.48 -4.50 7.85
CA TYR A 16 9.08 -3.10 7.98
C TYR A 16 7.72 -2.80 7.33
N ARG A 17 7.47 -3.34 6.14
CA ARG A 17 6.22 -3.15 5.37
C ARG A 17 5.05 -3.99 5.90
N LEU A 18 5.34 -5.10 6.57
CA LEU A 18 4.32 -5.91 7.25
C LEU A 18 3.84 -5.28 8.55
N ARG A 19 4.55 -4.31 9.14
CA ARG A 19 4.17 -3.70 10.43
C ARG A 19 2.97 -2.75 10.36
N GLY A 20 2.28 -2.64 9.21
CA GLY A 20 1.10 -1.80 8.98
C GLY A 20 1.36 -0.29 9.01
N GLY A 21 2.30 0.16 9.86
CA GLY A 21 2.49 1.56 10.16
C GLY A 21 3.64 2.26 9.45
N ALA A 22 4.62 1.56 8.84
CA ALA A 22 5.73 2.12 8.05
C ALA A 22 6.23 3.55 8.45
N MET A 23 6.37 3.83 9.76
CA MET A 23 6.65 5.15 10.36
C MET A 23 5.59 6.27 10.23
N CYS A 24 4.45 6.01 9.60
CA CYS A 24 3.26 6.85 9.57
C CYS A 24 2.42 6.75 10.86
N ASP A 25 2.46 5.60 11.57
CA ASP A 25 1.60 5.30 12.74
C ASP A 25 2.30 5.33 14.11
N ARG A 26 3.43 6.04 14.29
CA ARG A 26 3.93 6.26 15.68
C ARG A 26 2.99 7.20 16.43
N ARG A 27 1.89 6.65 16.97
CA ARG A 27 1.43 7.01 18.30
C ARG A 27 2.57 6.63 19.23
N ARG A 28 3.24 7.62 19.82
CA ARG A 28 3.94 7.38 21.07
C ARG A 28 2.80 7.02 22.03
N SER A 29 2.69 5.76 22.45
CA SER A 29 1.97 5.46 23.69
C SER A 29 2.67 6.28 24.76
N VAL A 30 2.06 7.40 25.14
CA VAL A 30 2.36 8.02 26.40
C VAL A 30 1.40 7.32 27.33
N ASP A 31 1.89 6.32 28.05
CA ASP A 31 1.16 5.69 29.16
C ASP A 31 0.89 6.78 30.20
N GLY A 32 -0.23 7.46 30.05
CA GLY A 32 -0.70 8.53 30.90
C GLY A 32 -2.20 8.73 30.69
N PRO A 33 -2.95 9.04 31.75
CA PRO A 33 -4.41 9.18 31.66
C PRO A 33 -4.80 10.29 30.66
N PRO A 34 -5.98 10.19 30.03
CA PRO A 34 -6.45 11.20 29.08
C PRO A 34 -6.45 12.58 29.76
N ARG A 35 -5.74 13.55 29.16
CA ARG A 35 -5.79 14.93 29.63
C ARG A 35 -7.15 15.55 29.29
N PRO A 36 -7.77 16.30 30.22
CA PRO A 36 -8.97 17.05 29.95
C PRO A 36 -8.77 18.06 28.81
N ILE A 37 -9.85 18.30 28.07
CA ILE A 37 -9.89 19.07 26.82
C ILE A 37 -9.57 20.58 27.03
N ASP A 38 -9.47 21.04 28.29
CA ASP A 38 -9.46 22.46 28.64
C ASP A 38 -8.12 23.00 29.17
N ALA A 39 -7.00 22.30 28.98
CA ALA A 39 -5.69 22.84 29.36
C ALA A 39 -5.18 23.84 28.29
N ALA A 40 -5.17 25.14 28.65
CA ALA A 40 -4.64 26.21 27.80
C ALA A 40 -3.17 25.94 27.37
N PRO A 41 -2.80 26.24 26.10
CA PRO A 41 -1.49 25.88 25.58
C PRO A 41 -0.39 26.77 26.15
N VAL A 42 0.58 26.16 26.84
CA VAL A 42 1.90 26.76 27.05
C VAL A 42 2.69 26.58 25.76
N GLY A 43 2.83 27.66 24.99
CA GLY A 43 3.69 27.70 23.80
C GLY A 43 2.99 27.40 22.47
N GLY A 44 2.24 28.38 21.95
CA GLY A 44 2.39 28.90 20.58
C GLY A 44 2.11 28.04 19.34
N HIS A 45 1.84 26.74 19.43
CA HIS A 45 1.37 25.94 18.31
C HIS A 45 0.12 25.18 18.73
N ARG A 46 -1.04 25.56 18.18
CA ARG A 46 -2.26 24.72 18.23
C ARG A 46 -1.88 23.38 17.58
N GLU A 47 -1.72 22.34 18.39
CA GLU A 47 -1.83 20.97 17.88
C GLU A 47 -3.23 20.85 17.28
N ILE A 48 -3.32 20.98 15.96
CA ILE A 48 -4.54 20.63 15.23
C ILE A 48 -4.60 19.10 15.31
N LEU A 49 -5.30 18.59 16.33
CA LEU A 49 -5.68 17.20 16.41
C LEU A 49 -6.68 16.95 15.27
N TYR A 50 -6.21 16.22 14.25
CA TYR A 50 -7.07 15.70 13.21
C TYR A 50 -7.80 14.46 13.75
N ASP A 51 -9.13 14.43 13.62
CA ASP A 51 -9.92 13.22 13.83
C ASP A 51 -9.80 12.35 12.56
N LEU A 52 -8.69 11.61 12.48
CA LEU A 52 -8.41 10.71 11.37
C LEU A 52 -9.04 9.35 11.66
N PRO A 53 -9.56 8.66 10.63
CA PRO A 53 -10.06 7.30 10.81
C PRO A 53 -8.97 6.36 11.33
N GLY A 54 -9.38 5.22 11.90
CA GLY A 54 -8.45 4.18 12.34
C GLY A 54 -7.60 3.64 11.18
N ALA A 55 -6.40 3.14 11.50
CA ALA A 55 -5.56 2.45 10.53
C ALA A 55 -6.32 1.25 9.93
N ARG A 56 -6.16 1.05 8.62
CA ARG A 56 -6.75 -0.10 7.91
C ARG A 56 -5.78 -1.26 7.93
N ASP A 57 -6.30 -2.47 8.15
CA ASP A 57 -5.50 -3.68 8.00
C ASP A 57 -4.98 -3.80 6.57
N PRO A 58 -3.72 -4.23 6.36
CA PRO A 58 -3.25 -4.53 5.03
C PRO A 58 -4.11 -5.63 4.38
N VAL A 59 -4.24 -5.61 3.05
CA VAL A 59 -4.96 -6.67 2.32
C VAL A 59 -4.07 -7.36 1.32
N TRP A 60 -4.33 -8.64 1.11
CA TRP A 60 -3.73 -9.43 0.05
C TRP A 60 -4.06 -8.87 -1.34
N PHE A 61 -3.07 -8.89 -2.24
CA PHE A 61 -3.20 -8.40 -3.61
C PHE A 61 -2.65 -9.42 -4.62
N GLY A 62 -3.31 -9.49 -5.78
CA GLY A 62 -2.82 -10.19 -6.96
C GLY A 62 -3.43 -11.58 -7.14
N SER A 63 -3.83 -11.89 -8.36
CA SER A 63 -4.54 -13.11 -8.74
C SER A 63 -3.73 -14.40 -8.54
N ALA A 64 -2.38 -14.33 -8.52
CA ALA A 64 -1.54 -15.51 -8.30
C ALA A 64 -1.63 -16.07 -6.87
N LEU A 65 -2.22 -15.33 -5.94
CA LEU A 65 -2.56 -15.82 -4.60
C LEU A 65 -3.54 -16.99 -4.60
N THR A 66 -4.36 -17.12 -5.64
CA THR A 66 -5.33 -18.22 -5.79
C THR A 66 -4.64 -19.59 -5.87
N CYS A 67 -3.40 -19.65 -6.38
CA CYS A 67 -2.56 -20.86 -6.37
C CYS A 67 -2.27 -21.38 -4.96
N PHE A 68 -2.45 -20.54 -3.93
CA PHE A 68 -2.24 -20.88 -2.51
C PHE A 68 -3.53 -20.85 -1.70
N ALA A 69 -4.69 -20.88 -2.37
CA ALA A 69 -6.02 -20.74 -1.73
C ALA A 69 -6.16 -19.45 -0.90
N ILE A 70 -5.45 -18.39 -1.28
CA ILE A 70 -5.59 -17.05 -0.69
C ILE A 70 -6.46 -16.22 -1.63
N THR A 71 -7.57 -15.68 -1.12
CA THR A 71 -8.47 -14.83 -1.89
C THR A 71 -7.94 -13.38 -1.89
N PRO A 72 -7.65 -12.77 -3.05
CA PRO A 72 -7.24 -11.36 -3.11
C PRO A 72 -8.29 -10.43 -2.47
N GLY A 73 -7.83 -9.35 -1.83
CA GLY A 73 -8.67 -8.41 -1.10
C GLY A 73 -9.02 -8.84 0.33
N THR A 74 -8.68 -10.06 0.74
CA THR A 74 -8.83 -10.48 2.15
C THR A 74 -7.74 -9.85 3.04
N PRO A 75 -8.01 -9.66 4.35
CA PRO A 75 -7.02 -9.11 5.27
C PRO A 75 -5.73 -9.95 5.34
N LEU A 76 -4.58 -9.27 5.30
CA LEU A 76 -3.28 -9.82 5.65
C LEU A 76 -3.09 -9.66 7.16
N THR A 77 -3.57 -10.66 7.89
CA THR A 77 -3.48 -10.71 9.35
C THR A 77 -2.06 -11.05 9.82
N VAL A 78 -1.77 -10.78 11.11
CA VAL A 78 -0.42 -10.96 11.68
C VAL A 78 0.08 -12.41 11.59
N ASP A 79 -0.79 -13.40 11.77
CA ASP A 79 -0.47 -14.82 11.60
C ASP A 79 -0.06 -15.18 10.17
N ARG A 80 -0.50 -14.39 9.18
CA ARG A 80 -0.20 -14.56 7.76
C ARG A 80 1.07 -13.85 7.30
N HIS A 81 1.71 -13.05 8.17
CA HIS A 81 2.97 -12.37 7.86
C HIS A 81 4.11 -13.33 7.49
N VAL A 82 4.12 -14.53 8.05
CA VAL A 82 5.11 -15.57 7.70
C VAL A 82 4.93 -16.02 6.24
N GLN A 83 3.69 -16.13 5.77
CA GLN A 83 3.40 -16.48 4.38
C GLN A 83 3.85 -15.36 3.44
N ALA A 84 3.53 -14.11 3.77
CA ALA A 84 3.99 -12.95 3.00
C ALA A 84 5.53 -12.89 2.93
N ALA A 85 6.22 -13.13 4.06
CA ALA A 85 7.67 -13.18 4.09
C ALA A 85 8.27 -14.32 3.25
N ALA A 86 7.59 -15.48 3.17
CA ALA A 86 8.00 -16.60 2.33
C ALA A 86 7.90 -16.24 0.84
N PHE A 87 6.79 -15.62 0.43
CA PHE A 87 6.63 -15.12 -0.94
C PHE A 87 7.71 -14.11 -1.33
N MET A 88 7.98 -13.11 -0.48
CA MET A 88 9.06 -12.14 -0.67
C MET A 88 10.46 -12.76 -0.63
N ALA A 89 10.57 -14.04 -0.28
CA ALA A 89 11.82 -14.79 -0.30
C ALA A 89 11.90 -15.78 -1.47
N GLY A 90 10.93 -15.77 -2.40
CA GLY A 90 10.90 -16.72 -3.51
C GLY A 90 10.45 -18.12 -3.12
N ARG A 91 9.76 -18.30 -1.99
CA ARG A 91 9.47 -19.63 -1.43
C ARG A 91 7.98 -19.91 -1.28
N HIS A 92 7.61 -21.16 -1.46
CA HIS A 92 6.29 -21.69 -1.16
C HIS A 92 6.02 -21.58 0.35
N PRO A 93 4.89 -21.00 0.80
CA PRO A 93 4.63 -20.71 2.21
C PRO A 93 4.39 -21.97 3.06
N GLY A 94 3.84 -23.04 2.47
CA GLY A 94 3.63 -24.33 3.14
C GLY A 94 4.85 -25.26 3.15
N THR A 95 5.51 -25.47 2.01
CA THR A 95 6.61 -26.45 1.87
C THR A 95 8.01 -25.85 2.03
N GLY A 96 8.17 -24.53 1.93
CA GLY A 96 9.47 -23.87 1.93
C GLY A 96 10.28 -24.03 0.65
N GLN A 97 9.79 -24.76 -0.35
CA GLN A 97 10.48 -24.95 -1.63
C GLN A 97 10.63 -23.64 -2.39
N THR A 98 11.74 -23.48 -3.10
CA THR A 98 11.97 -22.36 -4.01
C THR A 98 10.97 -22.44 -5.18
N LEU A 99 10.29 -21.34 -5.46
CA LEU A 99 9.26 -21.27 -6.51
C LEU A 99 9.87 -21.12 -7.91
N VAL A 100 11.02 -20.46 -8.03
CA VAL A 100 11.72 -20.25 -9.30
C VAL A 100 13.18 -20.65 -9.14
N GLU A 101 13.59 -21.72 -9.81
CA GLU A 101 14.98 -22.17 -9.80
C GLU A 101 15.92 -21.13 -10.43
N GLY A 102 17.13 -21.02 -9.87
CA GLY A 102 18.15 -20.09 -10.36
C GLY A 102 17.87 -18.60 -10.12
N CYS A 103 16.72 -18.23 -9.57
CA CYS A 103 16.40 -16.84 -9.24
C CYS A 103 16.97 -16.42 -7.90
N ASP A 104 17.81 -15.38 -7.92
CA ASP A 104 18.44 -14.82 -6.74
C ASP A 104 17.51 -13.80 -6.06
N HIS A 105 16.51 -14.29 -5.33
CA HIS A 105 15.67 -13.47 -4.45
C HIS A 105 16.42 -12.90 -3.24
N THR A 106 17.74 -13.15 -3.14
CA THR A 106 18.61 -12.43 -2.22
C THR A 106 19.11 -11.11 -2.81
N ARG A 107 18.94 -10.83 -4.12
CA ARG A 107 19.22 -9.50 -4.70
C ARG A 107 18.01 -8.59 -4.72
N ASN A 108 16.85 -9.13 -5.10
CA ASN A 108 15.60 -8.41 -5.12
C ASN A 108 14.45 -9.30 -4.62
N ARG A 109 13.84 -8.90 -3.50
CA ARG A 109 12.68 -9.54 -2.90
C ARG A 109 11.37 -9.09 -3.51
N GLY A 110 11.35 -7.94 -4.17
CA GLY A 110 10.15 -7.39 -4.79
C GLY A 110 10.17 -5.88 -4.95
N PHE A 111 8.99 -5.30 -4.97
CA PHE A 111 8.79 -3.89 -5.29
C PHE A 111 7.83 -3.28 -4.30
N ASP A 112 8.06 -2.01 -3.99
CA ASP A 112 7.16 -1.21 -3.19
C ASP A 112 6.74 0.02 -4.00
N LEU A 113 5.46 0.06 -4.35
CA LEU A 113 4.86 1.14 -5.10
C LEU A 113 4.13 2.07 -4.13
N ALA A 114 4.70 3.25 -3.93
CA ALA A 114 4.07 4.32 -3.16
C ALA A 114 3.08 5.07 -4.06
N LEU A 115 1.80 4.96 -3.72
CA LEU A 115 0.65 5.53 -4.42
C LEU A 115 0.02 6.61 -3.55
N ALA A 116 0.07 7.87 -3.97
CA ALA A 116 -0.44 8.99 -3.18
C ALA A 116 -1.72 9.57 -3.79
N ALA A 117 -2.65 10.00 -2.94
CA ALA A 117 -3.79 10.78 -3.41
C ALA A 117 -3.31 12.11 -4.05
N PRO A 118 -4.00 12.61 -5.08
CA PRO A 118 -3.76 13.94 -5.63
C PRO A 118 -3.77 15.03 -4.55
N ALA A 119 -2.99 16.11 -4.75
CA ALA A 119 -2.81 17.16 -3.75
C ALA A 119 -4.13 17.86 -3.38
N ASP A 120 -5.02 18.07 -4.36
CA ASP A 120 -6.38 18.59 -4.17
C ASP A 120 -7.25 17.66 -3.32
N VAL A 121 -7.15 16.34 -3.52
CA VAL A 121 -7.85 15.34 -2.70
C VAL A 121 -7.30 15.33 -1.27
N ASN A 122 -5.98 15.39 -1.09
CA ASN A 122 -5.36 15.50 0.23
C ASN A 122 -5.75 16.80 0.95
N ALA A 123 -5.88 17.91 0.21
CA ALA A 123 -6.31 19.19 0.76
C ALA A 123 -7.79 19.18 1.19
N LEU A 124 -8.64 18.41 0.49
CA LEU A 124 -10.02 18.16 0.88
C LEU A 124 -10.10 17.26 2.11
N TYR A 125 -9.35 16.15 2.11
CA TYR A 125 -9.26 15.21 3.23
C TYR A 125 -8.88 15.92 4.54
N ALA A 126 -7.86 16.79 4.51
CA ALA A 126 -7.36 17.50 5.68
C ALA A 126 -8.36 18.48 6.32
N ARG A 127 -9.41 18.89 5.61
CA ARG A 127 -10.32 19.97 6.01
C ARG A 127 -11.79 19.52 6.09
N SER A 128 -12.08 18.28 5.73
CA SER A 128 -13.45 17.81 5.57
C SER A 128 -13.91 17.01 6.80
N HIS A 129 -15.15 17.25 7.24
CA HIS A 129 -15.88 16.38 8.17
C HIS A 129 -16.15 14.98 7.58
N ARG A 130 -15.80 14.77 6.31
CA ARG A 130 -15.93 13.51 5.57
C ARG A 130 -14.58 12.81 5.36
N ALA A 131 -13.61 13.05 6.22
CA ALA A 131 -12.28 12.45 6.14
C ALA A 131 -12.36 10.91 5.98
N ALA A 132 -13.27 10.25 6.70
CA ALA A 132 -13.53 8.82 6.57
C ALA A 132 -13.98 8.42 5.15
N ASP A 133 -15.06 9.00 4.61
CA ASP A 133 -15.55 8.69 3.25
C ASP A 133 -14.49 8.97 2.16
N ILE A 134 -13.67 10.01 2.33
CA ILE A 134 -12.56 10.28 1.40
C ILE A 134 -11.47 9.20 1.50
N ALA A 135 -11.11 8.77 2.72
CA ALA A 135 -10.15 7.69 2.93
C ALA A 135 -10.66 6.35 2.35
N ASP A 136 -11.95 6.07 2.48
CA ASP A 136 -12.62 4.88 1.94
C ASP A 136 -12.57 4.87 0.41
N ARG A 137 -12.90 6.00 -0.22
CA ARG A 137 -12.82 6.16 -1.69
C ARG A 137 -11.37 6.09 -2.19
N PHE A 138 -10.43 6.61 -1.43
CA PHE A 138 -9.01 6.43 -1.72
C PHE A 138 -8.60 4.96 -1.67
N ALA A 139 -9.02 4.22 -0.65
CA ALA A 139 -8.73 2.80 -0.55
C ALA A 139 -9.33 1.99 -1.73
N ALA A 140 -10.57 2.29 -2.10
CA ALA A 140 -11.22 1.69 -3.27
C ALA A 140 -10.49 2.02 -4.58
N ALA A 141 -10.11 3.29 -4.79
CA ALA A 141 -9.37 3.71 -5.98
C ALA A 141 -8.00 3.05 -6.08
N VAL A 142 -7.26 2.93 -4.97
CA VAL A 142 -5.98 2.20 -4.91
C VAL A 142 -6.17 0.73 -5.27
N THR A 143 -7.21 0.09 -4.75
CA THR A 143 -7.52 -1.32 -5.05
C THR A 143 -7.82 -1.52 -6.54
N ALA A 144 -8.62 -0.63 -7.13
CA ALA A 144 -8.90 -0.64 -8.57
C ALA A 144 -7.62 -0.38 -9.41
N GLY A 145 -6.79 0.57 -8.98
CA GLY A 145 -5.50 0.86 -9.62
C GLY A 145 -4.52 -0.31 -9.58
N ALA A 146 -4.50 -1.06 -8.47
CA ALA A 146 -3.68 -2.26 -8.33
C ALA A 146 -4.17 -3.37 -9.28
N ALA A 147 -5.49 -3.58 -9.39
CA ALA A 147 -6.07 -4.52 -10.35
C ALA A 147 -5.75 -4.12 -11.81
N HIS A 148 -5.85 -2.83 -12.14
CA HIS A 148 -5.46 -2.29 -13.45
C HIS A 148 -3.97 -2.51 -13.74
N LEU A 149 -3.10 -2.33 -12.73
CA LEU A 149 -1.67 -2.62 -12.84
C LEU A 149 -1.41 -4.09 -13.19
N GLU A 150 -2.04 -5.02 -12.46
CA GLU A 150 -1.90 -6.46 -12.72
C GLU A 150 -2.34 -6.79 -14.14
N GLN A 151 -3.52 -6.33 -14.57
CA GLN A 151 -4.04 -6.57 -15.91
C GLN A 151 -3.07 -6.11 -17.00
N ARG A 152 -2.43 -4.96 -16.81
CA ARG A 152 -1.47 -4.45 -17.80
C ARG A 152 -0.19 -5.27 -17.87
N ILE A 153 0.30 -5.75 -16.72
CA ILE A 153 1.52 -6.57 -16.65
C ILE A 153 1.30 -7.96 -17.21
N THR A 154 0.13 -8.55 -16.94
CA THR A 154 -0.20 -9.92 -17.38
C THR A 154 -0.85 -9.97 -18.76
N GLY A 155 -1.09 -8.81 -19.38
CA GLY A 155 -1.88 -8.71 -20.61
C GLY A 155 -3.34 -9.16 -20.45
N GLY A 156 -3.85 -9.17 -19.22
CA GLY A 156 -5.20 -9.66 -18.88
C GLY A 156 -5.37 -11.18 -18.94
N SER A 157 -4.27 -11.94 -19.05
CA SER A 157 -4.33 -13.40 -19.03
C SER A 157 -4.88 -13.88 -17.69
N ARG A 158 -5.95 -14.69 -17.73
CA ARG A 158 -6.53 -15.32 -16.53
C ARG A 158 -5.59 -16.35 -15.89
N CYS A 159 -4.60 -16.82 -16.64
CA CYS A 159 -3.61 -17.79 -16.19
C CYS A 159 -2.31 -17.14 -15.74
N ALA A 160 -2.26 -15.81 -15.57
CA ALA A 160 -1.08 -15.10 -15.10
C ALA A 160 -1.45 -14.07 -14.04
N GLY A 161 -0.55 -13.86 -13.07
CA GLY A 161 -0.88 -13.04 -11.92
C GLY A 161 0.32 -12.59 -11.12
N LEU A 162 0.14 -11.48 -10.42
CA LEU A 162 1.06 -10.99 -9.39
C LEU A 162 0.63 -11.53 -8.03
N LEU A 163 1.48 -11.35 -7.04
CA LEU A 163 1.12 -11.51 -5.63
C LEU A 163 1.82 -10.46 -4.77
N GLY A 164 1.16 -10.08 -3.68
CA GLY A 164 1.61 -8.98 -2.85
C GLY A 164 0.55 -8.57 -1.83
N TRP A 165 0.67 -7.34 -1.33
CA TRP A 165 -0.33 -6.75 -0.44
C TRP A 165 -0.38 -5.23 -0.58
N ILE A 166 -1.49 -4.64 -0.13
CA ILE A 166 -1.69 -3.20 -0.07
C ILE A 166 -1.76 -2.79 1.40
N THR A 167 -1.06 -1.72 1.75
CA THR A 167 -1.16 -1.04 3.06
C THR A 167 -1.56 0.41 2.83
N TRP A 168 -2.48 0.95 3.62
CA TRP A 168 -2.90 2.35 3.52
C TRP A 168 -2.43 3.16 4.72
N HIS A 169 -2.07 4.41 4.46
CA HIS A 169 -1.68 5.37 5.47
C HIS A 169 -2.48 6.65 5.31
N LEU A 170 -2.75 7.27 6.46
CA LEU A 170 -3.62 8.43 6.61
C LEU A 170 -2.83 9.71 6.91
N THR A 171 -1.54 9.56 7.19
CA THR A 171 -0.61 10.60 7.61
C THR A 171 0.68 10.49 6.81
N ALA A 172 1.33 11.61 6.54
CA ALA A 172 2.66 11.61 5.95
C ALA A 172 3.67 10.99 6.93
N PRO A 173 4.79 10.42 6.42
CA PRO A 173 5.90 9.99 7.27
C PRO A 173 6.31 11.10 8.24
N ARG A 174 6.45 10.77 9.53
CA ARG A 174 6.80 11.77 10.56
C ARG A 174 8.28 12.12 10.49
N SER A 175 8.57 13.40 10.29
CA SER A 175 9.85 13.98 10.68
C SER A 175 9.88 14.22 12.19
N ALA A 176 11.05 14.05 12.82
CA ALA A 176 11.20 14.30 14.26
C ALA A 176 10.74 15.73 14.61
N GLY A 177 9.91 15.86 15.66
CA GLY A 177 9.40 17.14 16.14
C GLY A 177 8.24 17.76 15.37
N MET A 178 7.80 17.16 14.25
CA MET A 178 6.68 17.71 13.46
C MET A 178 5.33 17.06 13.81
N PRO A 179 4.23 17.85 13.79
CA PRO A 179 2.89 17.29 13.91
C PRO A 179 2.57 16.39 12.70
N PRO A 180 1.73 15.36 12.87
CA PRO A 180 1.29 14.52 11.76
C PRO A 180 0.57 15.38 10.72
N ARG A 181 0.96 15.25 9.45
CA ARG A 181 0.29 15.92 8.33
C ARG A 181 -0.66 14.94 7.65
N PRO A 182 -1.96 15.23 7.50
CA PRO A 182 -2.89 14.38 6.76
C PRO A 182 -2.36 14.15 5.35
N CYS A 183 -2.17 12.89 4.98
CA CYS A 183 -1.67 12.51 3.68
C CYS A 183 -2.08 11.07 3.37
N LEU A 184 -3.10 10.94 2.52
CA LEU A 184 -3.54 9.68 1.98
C LEU A 184 -2.51 9.15 1.00
N HIS A 185 -1.88 8.03 1.38
CA HIS A 185 -1.03 7.26 0.51
C HIS A 185 -1.13 5.78 0.83
N ALA A 186 -0.70 4.94 -0.11
CA ALA A 186 -0.70 3.49 0.03
C ALA A 186 0.62 2.91 -0.47
N HIS A 187 1.01 1.78 0.10
CA HIS A 187 2.09 0.94 -0.37
C HIS A 187 1.49 -0.31 -0.99
N LEU A 188 1.68 -0.46 -2.30
CA LEU A 188 1.43 -1.71 -3.00
C LEU A 188 2.75 -2.48 -3.08
N VAL A 189 2.89 -3.48 -2.22
CA VAL A 189 4.08 -4.34 -2.16
C VAL A 189 3.85 -5.55 -3.04
N ILE A 190 4.76 -5.82 -3.96
CA ILE A 190 4.67 -6.91 -4.94
C ILE A 190 5.92 -7.77 -4.77
N ALA A 191 5.78 -9.09 -4.65
CA ALA A 191 6.94 -9.97 -4.66
C ALA A 191 7.64 -9.91 -6.04
N ALA A 192 8.94 -10.21 -6.10
CA ALA A 192 9.64 -10.41 -7.37
C ALA A 192 9.25 -11.75 -8.01
N LEU A 193 7.95 -12.05 -8.05
CA LEU A 193 7.38 -13.29 -8.52
C LEU A 193 6.10 -12.99 -9.28
N MET A 194 5.88 -13.76 -10.34
CA MET A 194 4.59 -13.80 -10.98
C MET A 194 4.28 -15.21 -11.48
N TRP A 195 2.99 -15.53 -11.50
CA TRP A 195 2.51 -16.72 -12.17
C TRP A 195 2.44 -16.43 -13.67
N GLY A 196 3.11 -17.23 -14.48
CA GLY A 196 3.12 -17.09 -15.93
C GLY A 196 1.97 -17.84 -16.59
N PRO A 197 1.56 -17.43 -17.81
CA PRO A 197 0.50 -18.11 -18.57
C PRO A 197 0.81 -19.57 -18.90
N GLY A 198 2.09 -19.97 -18.84
CA GLY A 198 2.53 -21.36 -18.99
C GLY A 198 2.42 -22.21 -17.73
N GLY A 199 1.71 -21.76 -16.69
CA GLY A 199 1.43 -22.57 -15.50
C GLY A 199 2.63 -22.80 -14.59
N HIS A 200 3.57 -21.87 -14.55
CA HIS A 200 4.75 -21.94 -13.68
C HIS A 200 5.08 -20.56 -13.11
N TRP A 201 5.76 -20.57 -11.97
CA TRP A 201 6.32 -19.37 -11.36
C TRP A 201 7.50 -18.86 -12.17
N ARG A 202 7.61 -17.53 -12.26
CA ARG A 202 8.76 -16.85 -12.85
C ARG A 202 9.12 -15.59 -12.07
N ASP A 203 10.37 -15.18 -12.17
CA ASP A 203 10.85 -13.91 -11.64
C ASP A 203 10.42 -12.74 -12.53
N ILE A 204 10.37 -11.54 -11.93
CA ILE A 204 10.15 -10.29 -12.65
C ILE A 204 11.53 -9.72 -13.04
N THR A 205 11.96 -10.05 -14.25
CA THR A 205 13.31 -9.76 -14.75
C THR A 205 13.48 -8.30 -15.24
N GLY A 206 14.63 -7.95 -15.83
CA GLY A 206 14.94 -6.59 -16.27
C GLY A 206 13.88 -5.94 -17.18
N PRO A 207 13.49 -6.58 -18.30
CA PRO A 207 12.42 -6.09 -19.17
C PRO A 207 11.06 -5.98 -18.47
N GLU A 208 10.62 -7.00 -17.72
CA GLU A 208 9.36 -6.90 -16.97
C GLU A 208 9.41 -5.85 -15.87
N ARG A 209 10.56 -5.64 -15.23
CA ARG A 209 10.76 -4.59 -14.23
C ARG A 209 10.59 -3.21 -14.86
N ALA A 210 11.16 -2.96 -16.04
CA ALA A 210 10.94 -1.72 -16.76
C ALA A 210 9.46 -1.53 -17.13
N HIS A 211 8.79 -2.61 -17.57
CA HIS A 211 7.36 -2.60 -17.87
C HIS A 211 6.49 -2.34 -16.62
N LEU A 212 6.85 -2.90 -15.47
CA LEU A 212 6.21 -2.64 -14.18
C LEU A 212 6.26 -1.15 -13.83
N ARG A 213 7.38 -0.45 -14.07
CA ARG A 213 7.48 1.00 -13.83
C ARG A 213 6.50 1.80 -14.70
N LEU A 214 6.36 1.42 -15.97
CA LEU A 214 5.39 2.03 -16.89
C LEU A 214 3.94 1.76 -16.44
N CYS A 215 3.66 0.54 -15.98
CA CYS A 215 2.34 0.17 -15.44
C CYS A 215 2.03 0.91 -14.13
N ALA A 216 3.01 1.12 -13.26
CA ALA A 216 2.87 1.91 -12.04
C ALA A 216 2.43 3.35 -12.34
N ALA A 217 3.07 4.00 -13.32
CA ALA A 217 2.66 5.34 -13.77
C ALA A 217 1.24 5.36 -14.37
N SER A 218 0.84 4.29 -15.06
CA SER A 218 -0.53 4.13 -15.56
C SER A 218 -1.55 3.96 -14.42
N ALA A 219 -1.22 3.16 -13.41
CA ALA A 219 -2.05 2.96 -12.23
C ALA A 219 -2.22 4.24 -11.41
N ASP A 220 -1.16 5.04 -11.23
CA ASP A 220 -1.23 6.37 -10.57
C ASP A 220 -2.25 7.28 -11.25
N ARG A 221 -2.22 7.34 -12.59
CA ARG A 221 -3.20 8.12 -13.37
C ARG A 221 -4.61 7.55 -13.25
N HIS A 222 -4.76 6.22 -13.26
CA HIS A 222 -6.05 5.56 -13.08
C HIS A 222 -6.66 5.88 -11.71
N ILE A 223 -5.86 5.81 -10.63
CA ILE A 223 -6.27 6.17 -9.27
C ILE A 223 -6.71 7.64 -9.21
N ALA A 224 -5.91 8.56 -9.76
CA ALA A 224 -6.23 9.97 -9.76
C ALA A 224 -7.54 10.27 -10.52
N ALA A 225 -7.77 9.62 -11.66
CA ALA A 225 -9.00 9.77 -12.44
C ALA A 225 -10.21 9.22 -11.65
N HIS A 226 -10.09 8.03 -11.08
CA HIS A 226 -11.15 7.40 -10.29
C HIS A 226 -11.53 8.26 -9.07
N LEU A 227 -10.53 8.79 -8.35
CA LEU A 227 -10.75 9.70 -7.22
C LEU A 227 -11.46 10.97 -7.63
N ARG A 228 -11.01 11.65 -8.70
CA ARG A 228 -11.65 12.88 -9.16
C ARG A 228 -13.10 12.65 -9.59
N GLN A 229 -13.37 11.55 -10.28
CA GLN A 229 -14.73 11.17 -10.66
C GLN A 229 -15.60 10.90 -9.42
N ALA A 230 -15.08 10.15 -8.45
CA ALA A 230 -15.78 9.86 -7.20
C ALA A 230 -16.05 11.13 -6.35
N MET A 231 -15.22 12.17 -6.50
CA MET A 231 -15.36 13.45 -5.80
C MET A 231 -16.25 14.45 -6.53
N ALA A 232 -16.36 14.38 -7.87
CA ALA A 232 -17.12 15.32 -8.70
C ALA A 232 -18.65 15.29 -8.45
N GLY A 233 -19.18 14.20 -7.90
CA GLY A 233 -20.60 14.07 -7.52
C GLY A 233 -21.01 14.84 -6.27
N HIS A 234 -20.13 15.67 -5.69
CA HIS A 234 -20.41 16.43 -4.47
C HIS A 234 -20.41 17.93 -4.72
N PRO A 235 -21.45 18.66 -4.26
CA PRO A 235 -21.48 20.11 -4.40
C PRO A 235 -20.26 20.71 -3.69
N ARG A 236 -19.56 21.61 -4.39
CA ARG A 236 -18.52 22.43 -3.77
C ARG A 236 -19.16 23.20 -2.62
N VAL A 237 -18.61 23.04 -1.41
CA VAL A 237 -18.97 23.90 -0.29
C VAL A 237 -18.61 25.33 -0.69
N PRO A 238 -19.56 26.30 -0.68
CA PRO A 238 -19.23 27.70 -0.91
C PRO A 238 -18.20 28.15 0.14
N GLY A 239 -17.18 28.87 -0.32
CA GLY A 239 -16.11 29.40 0.53
C GLY A 239 -16.57 30.53 1.44
#